data_AF-A0A7T7ZWD5-F1
#
_entry.id   AF-A0A7T7ZWD5-F1
#
_cell.length_a   1.000
_cell.length_b   1.000
_cell.length_c   1.000
_cell.angle_alpha   90.00
_cell.angle_beta   90.00
_cell.angle_gamma   90.00
#
_symmetry.space_group_name_H-M   'P 1'
#
loop_
_entity.id
_entity.type
_entity.pdbx_description
1 polymer ?
#
loop_
_entity_poly.entity_id
_entity_poly.type
_entity_poly.pdbx_seq_one_letter_code
_entity_poly.pdbx_strand_id
1 'polypeptide(L)'
;MKILKTSWINIVGIFTVLFLYTTIYGLIDSNISRNVFQAMVASLIGICFYGIMFWIAFILVLIILDLIIILPNQNNLILKLLLEWILISAPFIYWAITYERQRNIFILAIIAFLITQLFRERLIKKLKK
;
A
#
# COMPACT_ATOMS: atom_id res chain seq x y z
N MET A 1 -4.43 -4.14 21.01
CA MET A 1 -3.95 -5.03 19.91
C MET A 1 -4.96 -5.30 18.78
N LYS A 2 -6.29 -5.26 18.98
CA LYS A 2 -7.27 -5.55 17.91
C LYS A 2 -7.17 -4.59 16.70
N ILE A 3 -6.79 -3.32 16.92
CA ILE A 3 -6.67 -2.30 15.86
C ILE A 3 -5.45 -2.55 14.95
N LEU A 4 -4.30 -2.94 15.51
CA LEU A 4 -3.12 -3.31 14.70
C LEU A 4 -3.43 -4.49 13.77
N LYS A 5 -4.32 -5.40 14.20
CA LYS A 5 -4.84 -6.49 13.36
C LYS A 5 -5.81 -6.01 12.26
N THR A 6 -6.05 -4.72 12.09
CA THR A 6 -6.81 -4.20 10.94
C THR A 6 -5.91 -3.67 9.84
N SER A 7 -4.63 -3.44 10.14
CA SER A 7 -3.65 -2.87 9.23
C SER A 7 -3.27 -3.79 8.06
N TRP A 8 -3.53 -5.09 8.16
CA TRP A 8 -3.31 -6.04 7.05
C TRP A 8 -4.12 -5.68 5.80
N ILE A 9 -5.27 -5.00 5.94
CA ILE A 9 -6.09 -4.60 4.78
C ILE A 9 -5.32 -3.64 3.87
N ASN A 10 -4.48 -2.78 4.45
CA ASN A 10 -3.63 -1.86 3.71
C ASN A 10 -2.56 -2.62 2.94
N ILE A 11 -1.91 -3.59 3.59
CA ILE A 11 -0.89 -4.45 2.97
C ILE A 11 -1.50 -5.22 1.79
N VAL A 12 -2.62 -5.92 2.02
CA VAL A 12 -3.28 -6.73 1.00
C VAL A 12 -3.80 -5.88 -0.16
N GLY A 13 -4.40 -4.72 0.12
CA GLY A 13 -4.95 -3.89 -0.95
C GLY A 13 -3.86 -3.24 -1.81
N ILE A 14 -2.78 -2.72 -1.22
CA ILE A 14 -1.63 -2.24 -1.99
C ILE A 14 -1.03 -3.38 -2.80
N PHE A 15 -0.80 -4.55 -2.18
CA PHE A 15 -0.22 -5.70 -2.87
C PHE A 15 -1.07 -6.10 -4.08
N THR A 16 -2.39 -6.20 -3.90
CA THR A 16 -3.33 -6.61 -4.95
C THR A 16 -3.30 -5.63 -6.12
N VAL A 17 -3.36 -4.32 -5.86
CA VAL A 17 -3.34 -3.30 -6.92
C VAL A 17 -2.01 -3.33 -7.67
N LEU A 18 -0.87 -3.38 -6.97
CA LEU A 18 0.44 -3.43 -7.60
C LEU A 18 0.63 -4.73 -8.40
N PHE A 19 0.14 -5.86 -7.88
CA PHE A 19 0.23 -7.16 -8.55
C PHE A 19 -0.55 -7.16 -9.86
N LEU A 20 -1.79 -6.69 -9.84
CA LEU A 20 -2.60 -6.57 -11.04
C LEU A 20 -1.97 -5.62 -12.05
N TYR A 21 -1.54 -4.43 -11.61
CA TYR A 21 -0.92 -3.44 -12.48
C TYR A 21 0.33 -3.97 -13.18
N THR A 22 1.27 -4.53 -12.41
CA THR A 22 2.53 -5.04 -12.95
C THR A 22 2.31 -6.25 -13.87
N THR A 23 1.32 -7.10 -13.57
CA THR A 23 0.99 -8.26 -14.40
C THR A 23 0.44 -7.81 -15.74
N ILE A 24 -0.53 -6.87 -15.73
CA ILE A 24 -1.12 -6.31 -16.94
C ILE A 24 -0.05 -5.57 -17.77
N TYR A 25 0.78 -4.75 -17.12
CA TYR A 25 1.87 -4.05 -17.78
C TYR A 25 2.84 -5.02 -18.46
N GLY A 26 3.23 -6.09 -17.77
CA GLY A 26 4.12 -7.12 -18.30
C GLY A 26 3.53 -7.95 -19.46
N LEU A 27 2.20 -7.93 -19.67
CA LEU A 27 1.54 -8.58 -20.80
C LEU A 27 1.42 -7.69 -22.03
N ILE A 28 1.41 -6.36 -21.83
CA ILE A 28 1.24 -5.38 -22.90
C ILE A 28 2.60 -4.89 -23.42
N ASP A 29 3.68 -5.08 -22.66
CA ASP A 29 5.03 -4.70 -23.07
C ASP A 29 5.49 -5.45 -24.34
N SER A 30 5.58 -4.73 -25.45
CA SER A 30 5.96 -5.27 -26.76
C SER A 30 7.43 -5.72 -26.83
N ASN A 31 8.26 -5.34 -25.85
CA ASN A 31 9.68 -5.68 -25.84
C ASN A 31 9.96 -7.06 -25.24
N ILE A 32 9.00 -7.65 -24.51
CA ILE A 32 9.20 -8.92 -23.81
C ILE A 32 7.99 -9.82 -24.04
N SER A 33 8.17 -10.91 -24.79
CA SER A 33 7.13 -11.92 -24.93
C SER A 33 7.04 -12.75 -23.64
N ARG A 34 5.98 -12.54 -22.85
CA ARG A 34 5.64 -13.35 -21.69
C ARG A 34 4.25 -13.93 -21.85
N ASN A 35 4.08 -15.19 -21.46
CA ASN A 35 2.73 -15.72 -21.24
C ASN A 35 2.15 -15.20 -19.91
N VAL A 36 0.83 -15.38 -19.71
CA VAL A 36 0.12 -14.92 -18.50
C VAL A 36 0.76 -15.43 -17.22
N PHE A 37 1.16 -16.70 -17.20
CA PHE A 37 1.79 -17.30 -16.01
C PHE A 37 3.15 -16.67 -15.70
N GLN A 38 4.01 -16.48 -16.71
CA GLN A 38 5.30 -15.83 -16.56
C GLN A 38 5.16 -14.38 -16.10
N ALA A 39 4.17 -13.64 -16.62
CA ALA A 39 3.89 -12.28 -16.18
C ALA A 39 3.47 -12.23 -14.71
N MET A 40 2.56 -13.11 -14.27
CA MET A 40 2.15 -13.20 -12.88
C MET A 40 3.32 -13.54 -11.94
N VAL A 41 4.15 -14.52 -12.32
CA VAL A 41 5.33 -14.91 -11.52
C VAL A 41 6.35 -13.77 -11.47
N ALA A 42 6.64 -13.12 -12.59
CA ALA A 42 7.55 -11.98 -12.65
C ALA A 42 7.06 -10.81 -11.78
N SER A 43 5.76 -10.52 -11.81
CA SER A 43 5.12 -9.51 -10.95
C SER A 43 5.23 -9.84 -9.46
N LEU A 44 4.98 -11.10 -9.09
CA LEU A 44 5.11 -11.54 -7.71
C LEU A 44 6.55 -11.40 -7.23
N ILE A 45 7.53 -11.79 -8.06
CA ILE A 45 8.95 -11.63 -7.75
C ILE A 45 9.31 -10.14 -7.62
N GLY A 46 8.85 -9.31 -8.56
CA GLY A 46 9.06 -7.86 -8.54
C GLY A 46 8.55 -7.21 -7.25
N ILE A 47 7.32 -7.53 -6.85
CA ILE A 47 6.69 -6.92 -5.68
C ILE A 47 7.27 -7.45 -4.38
N CYS A 48 7.47 -8.76 -4.25
CA CYS A 48 7.93 -9.38 -3.01
C CYS A 48 9.43 -9.17 -2.76
N PHE A 49 10.27 -9.34 -3.79
CA PHE A 49 11.71 -9.31 -3.64
C PHE A 49 12.29 -7.92 -3.95
N TYR A 50 12.04 -7.38 -5.14
CA TYR A 50 12.56 -6.04 -5.48
C TYR A 50 11.87 -4.94 -4.67
N GLY A 51 10.60 -5.14 -4.30
CA GLY A 51 9.85 -4.26 -3.41
C GLY A 51 10.07 -4.49 -1.92
N ILE A 52 11.00 -5.36 -1.49
CA ILE A 52 11.10 -5.75 -0.06
C ILE A 52 11.39 -4.55 0.86
N MET A 53 12.26 -3.63 0.42
CA MET A 53 12.60 -2.43 1.18
C MET A 53 11.38 -1.52 1.36
N PHE A 54 10.54 -1.42 0.32
CA PHE A 54 9.27 -0.72 0.40
C PHE A 54 8.37 -1.36 1.46
N TRP A 55 8.21 -2.69 1.44
CA TRP A 55 7.33 -3.38 2.38
C TRP A 55 7.79 -3.24 3.83
N ILE A 56 9.08 -3.42 4.09
CA ILE A 56 9.63 -3.28 5.44
C ILE A 56 9.40 -1.87 5.96
N ALA A 57 9.78 -0.85 5.18
CA ALA A 57 9.60 0.55 5.59
C ALA A 57 8.11 0.90 5.79
N PHE A 58 7.26 0.51 4.84
CA PHE A 58 5.82 0.74 4.91
C PHE A 58 5.20 0.12 6.17
N ILE A 59 5.48 -1.16 6.44
CA ILE A 59 4.93 -1.87 7.62
C ILE A 59 5.44 -1.26 8.92
N LEU A 60 6.73 -0.93 9.01
CA LEU A 60 7.30 -0.32 10.20
C LEU A 60 6.68 1.04 10.49
N VAL A 61 6.62 1.94 9.50
CA VAL A 61 6.03 3.27 9.68
C VAL A 61 4.56 3.15 10.02
N LEU A 62 3.83 2.24 9.38
CA LEU A 62 2.42 2.01 9.65
C LEU A 62 2.19 1.58 11.12
N ILE A 63 2.97 0.63 11.63
CA ILE A 63 2.87 0.18 13.03
C ILE A 63 3.22 1.32 13.99
N ILE A 64 4.28 2.08 13.70
CA ILE A 64 4.71 3.20 14.54
C ILE A 64 3.62 4.27 14.61
N LEU A 65 3.08 4.68 13.46
CA LEU A 65 2.03 5.69 13.41
C LEU A 65 0.72 5.20 14.04
N ASP A 66 0.36 3.93 13.88
CA ASP A 66 -0.78 3.33 14.56
C ASP A 66 -0.67 3.44 16.08
N LEU A 67 0.52 3.15 16.62
CA LEU A 67 0.80 3.23 18.06
C LEU A 67 0.77 4.66 18.59
N ILE A 68 1.25 5.63 17.81
CA ILE A 68 1.34 7.03 18.22
C ILE A 68 0.00 7.77 18.03
N ILE A 69 -0.69 7.55 16.91
CA ILE A 69 -1.82 8.38 16.49
C ILE A 69 -3.16 7.74 16.87
N ILE A 70 -3.34 6.45 16.57
CA ILE A 70 -4.65 5.78 16.64
C ILE A 70 -4.89 5.13 17.99
N LEU A 71 -3.89 4.41 18.51
CA LEU A 71 -4.00 3.67 19.77
C LEU A 71 -4.39 4.57 20.97
N PRO A 72 -3.81 5.77 21.16
CA PRO A 72 -4.06 6.54 22.37
C PRO A 72 -5.48 7.14 22.44
N ASN A 73 -6.06 7.49 21.29
CA ASN A 73 -7.39 8.06 21.24
C ASN A 73 -8.02 7.81 19.86
N GLN A 74 -9.24 7.28 19.83
CA GLN A 74 -9.96 6.96 18.59
C GLN A 74 -10.97 8.04 18.15
N ASN A 75 -10.99 9.19 18.83
CA ASN A 75 -11.79 10.33 18.39
C ASN A 75 -11.25 10.86 17.06
N ASN A 76 -12.17 11.27 16.17
CA ASN A 76 -11.86 11.74 14.82
C ASN A 76 -11.02 10.75 14.00
N LEU A 77 -11.36 9.44 14.08
CA LEU A 77 -10.61 8.35 13.44
C LEU A 77 -10.31 8.60 11.95
N ILE A 78 -11.27 9.11 11.18
CA ILE A 78 -11.06 9.40 9.74
C ILE A 78 -9.91 10.40 9.55
N LEU A 79 -9.89 11.50 10.32
CA LEU A 79 -8.86 12.52 10.19
C LEU A 79 -7.47 11.97 10.57
N LYS A 80 -7.42 11.08 11.56
CA LYS A 80 -6.19 10.39 11.96
C LYS A 80 -5.67 9.44 10.89
N LEU A 81 -6.55 8.66 10.26
CA LEU A 81 -6.21 7.78 9.15
C LEU A 81 -5.76 8.56 7.91
N LEU A 82 -6.37 9.71 7.64
CA LEU A 82 -5.93 10.61 6.57
C LEU A 82 -4.56 11.21 6.85
N LEU A 83 -4.29 11.60 8.11
CA LEU A 83 -2.98 12.10 8.52
C LEU A 83 -1.91 11.00 8.39
N GLU A 84 -2.22 9.78 8.84
CA GLU A 84 -1.36 8.61 8.64
C GLU A 84 -1.08 8.36 7.15
N TRP A 85 -2.12 8.45 6.30
CA TRP A 85 -1.98 8.34 4.85
C TRP A 85 -1.04 9.42 4.28
N ILE A 86 -1.18 10.68 4.68
CA ILE A 86 -0.31 11.78 4.21
C ILE A 86 1.15 11.51 4.61
N LEU A 87 1.40 11.19 5.88
CA LEU A 87 2.76 10.99 6.40
C LEU A 87 3.47 9.82 5.72
N ILE A 88 2.78 8.69 5.55
CA ILE A 88 3.35 7.52 4.87
C ILE A 88 3.50 7.77 3.38
N SER A 89 2.57 8.50 2.76
CA SER A 89 2.60 8.75 1.31
C SER A 89 3.67 9.77 0.91
N ALA A 90 4.09 10.66 1.80
CA ALA A 90 5.05 11.72 1.52
C ALA A 90 6.35 11.24 0.82
N PRO A 91 7.10 10.24 1.33
CA PRO A 91 8.28 9.74 0.63
C PRO A 91 7.96 9.13 -0.75
N PHE A 92 6.80 8.49 -0.90
CA PHE A 92 6.38 7.91 -2.19
C PHE A 92 5.97 8.97 -3.20
N ILE A 93 5.38 10.09 -2.76
CA ILE A 93 5.09 11.25 -3.62
C ILE A 93 6.40 11.83 -4.14
N TYR A 94 7.39 12.01 -3.26
CA TYR A 94 8.72 12.46 -3.67
C TYR A 94 9.33 11.52 -4.73
N TRP A 95 9.31 10.20 -4.49
CA TRP A 95 9.81 9.22 -5.45
C TRP A 95 9.01 9.18 -6.76
N ALA A 96 7.69 9.40 -6.73
CA ALA A 96 6.88 9.49 -7.94
C ALA A 96 7.29 10.68 -8.82
N ILE A 97 7.72 11.78 -8.22
CA ILE A 97 8.23 12.96 -8.93
C ILE A 97 9.64 12.66 -9.48
N THR A 98 10.53 12.11 -8.65
CA THR A 98 11.94 11.85 -8.99
C THR A 98 12.12 10.75 -10.03
N TYR A 99 11.37 9.64 -9.93
CA TYR A 99 11.57 8.45 -10.74
C TYR A 99 10.45 8.28 -11.77
N GLU A 100 10.61 8.92 -12.93
CA GLU A 100 9.56 8.98 -13.96
C GLU A 100 9.10 7.60 -14.45
N ARG A 101 10.03 6.65 -14.61
CA ARG A 101 9.72 5.30 -15.10
C ARG A 101 8.87 4.50 -14.12
N GLN A 102 9.03 4.73 -12.82
CA GLN A 102 8.32 4.03 -11.74
C GLN A 102 7.16 4.84 -11.16
N ARG A 103 6.95 6.08 -11.63
CA ARG A 103 5.93 7.02 -11.16
C ARG A 103 4.56 6.37 -10.96
N ASN A 104 4.11 5.60 -11.95
CA ASN A 104 2.80 4.96 -11.93
C ASN A 104 2.65 3.97 -10.77
N ILE A 105 3.69 3.21 -10.45
CA ILE A 105 3.69 2.24 -9.34
C ILE A 105 3.48 2.98 -8.01
N PHE A 106 4.19 4.07 -7.79
CA PHE A 106 4.07 4.86 -6.56
C PHE A 106 2.68 5.51 -6.44
N ILE A 107 2.18 6.12 -7.51
CA ILE A 107 0.84 6.73 -7.53
C ILE A 107 -0.23 5.68 -7.22
N LEU A 108 -0.17 4.51 -7.85
CA LEU A 108 -1.10 3.42 -7.60
C LEU A 108 -1.03 2.92 -6.17
N ALA A 109 0.17 2.80 -5.58
CA ALA A 109 0.34 2.43 -4.18
C ALA A 109 -0.30 3.47 -3.24
N ILE A 110 -0.10 4.77 -3.49
CA ILE A 110 -0.67 5.87 -2.70
C ILE A 110 -2.21 5.86 -2.74
N ILE A 111 -2.78 5.69 -3.94
CA ILE A 111 -4.23 5.63 -4.13
C ILE A 111 -4.81 4.38 -3.48
N ALA A 112 -4.19 3.22 -3.70
CA ALA A 112 -4.59 1.96 -3.07
C ALA A 112 -4.58 2.09 -1.55
N PHE A 113 -3.53 2.71 -1.00
CA PHE A 113 -3.39 2.92 0.44
C PHE A 113 -4.49 3.83 1.01
N LEU A 114 -4.86 4.91 0.29
CA LEU A 114 -5.97 5.77 0.70
C LEU A 114 -7.29 4.98 0.78
N ILE A 115 -7.59 4.24 -0.29
CA ILE A 115 -8.82 3.44 -0.38
C ILE A 115 -8.89 2.41 0.74
N THR A 116 -7.80 1.69 0.97
CA THR A 116 -7.74 0.67 2.04
C THR A 116 -7.83 1.29 3.42
N GLN A 117 -7.29 2.50 3.64
CA GLN A 117 -7.43 3.20 4.92
C GLN A 117 -8.89 3.59 5.20
N LEU A 118 -9.62 4.03 4.18
CA LEU A 118 -11.05 4.29 4.32
C LEU A 118 -11.85 3.01 4.60
N PHE A 119 -11.44 1.86 4.09
CA PHE A 119 -12.04 0.57 4.47
C PHE A 119 -11.66 0.14 5.89
N ARG A 120 -10.41 0.37 6.30
CA ARG A 120 -9.93 0.06 7.65
C ARG A 120 -10.72 0.80 8.73
N GLU A 121 -11.12 2.05 8.45
CA GLU A 121 -11.99 2.83 9.32
C GLU A 121 -13.27 2.08 9.72
N ARG A 122 -13.94 1.47 8.74
CA ARG A 122 -15.17 0.70 8.96
C ARG A 122 -14.93 -0.52 9.84
N LEU A 123 -13.79 -1.19 9.66
CA LEU A 123 -13.40 -2.35 10.47
C LEU A 123 -13.13 -1.95 11.92
N ILE A 124 -12.40 -0.85 12.15
CA ILE A 124 -12.11 -0.35 13.50
C ILE A 124 -13.41 0.05 14.20
N LYS A 125 -14.32 0.75 13.52
CA LYS A 125 -15.64 1.10 14.08
C LYS A 125 -16.46 -0.12 14.47
N LYS A 126 -16.44 -1.19 13.66
CA LYS A 126 -17.12 -2.45 13.96
C LYS A 126 -16.56 -3.15 15.20
N LEU A 127 -15.26 -3.01 15.48
CA LEU A 127 -14.59 -3.60 16.64
C LEU A 127 -14.79 -2.80 17.95
N LYS A 128 -15.26 -1.55 17.85
CA LYS A 128 -15.54 -0.68 19.00
C LYS A 128 -16.96 -0.85 19.54
N LYS A 129 -17.90 -1.32 18.71
CA LYS A 129 -19.20 -1.84 19.15
C LYS A 129 -19.03 -3.18 19.84
#